data_AF-A0A1G0HBC9-F1
#
_entry.id   AF-A0A1G0HBC9-F1
#
_cell.length_a   1.000
_cell.length_b   1.000
_cell.length_c   1.000
_cell.angle_alpha   90.00
_cell.angle_beta   90.00
_cell.angle_gamma   90.00
#
_symmetry.space_group_name_H-M   'P 1'
#
loop_
_entity.id
_entity.type
_entity.pdbx_description
1 polymer ?
#
loop_
_entity_poly.entity_id
_entity_poly.type
_entity_poly.pdbx_seq_one_letter_code
_entity_poly.pdbx_strand_id
1 'polypeptide(L)'
;MSVFVRVSGHDPRIPGNTPTTTLTSPPIFLIPGITGNPFELKSLADALQKQQPERPIYIFQDPRHNDPTATWNFDQLCTAIKQEMYELAPEGPYCIVGYSLGATLAIQVAQQIEQEQYHVAAYLIDQPAPALSQAYLCPNNPLATADLLAMINYVLYLCGHEQINIPNPELAQISQQPILQQFLLLTQQLYQNDSDLAHNSIAPIYLKIIYENIASLCTSTIAPASDLGSKLESLAIATTSATDTKYNGRLLMSWEPYAKPGHLIAYTYPQQTHSSIIEQAHASELANSIHHYFTTSLQENRDEKVNDDALLQKMRDLLLSIPPQKAQWVLQRARNWFNFIPFSALDDGSSHMQTDTIEPISVTSTTPPVPGQALSLAPHTVMYPNTRRQEQERLLKFFPSKRKEL
;
A
#
# COMPACT_ATOMS: atom_id res chain seq x y z
N MET A 1 -23.18 -6.27 2.34
CA MET A 1 -22.77 -7.07 1.16
C MET A 1 -21.28 -7.27 1.25
N SER A 2 -20.77 -8.42 0.85
CA SER A 2 -19.33 -8.65 0.78
C SER A 2 -18.69 -7.77 -0.30
N VAL A 3 -17.52 -7.23 0.00
CA VAL A 3 -16.61 -6.52 -0.90
C VAL A 3 -15.43 -7.39 -1.33
N PHE A 4 -15.31 -8.64 -0.87
CA PHE A 4 -14.26 -9.58 -1.29
C PHE A 4 -14.80 -10.80 -2.03
N VAL A 5 -14.21 -11.07 -3.20
CA VAL A 5 -14.44 -12.28 -4.00
C VAL A 5 -13.26 -13.22 -3.83
N ARG A 6 -13.52 -14.49 -3.50
CA ARG A 6 -12.47 -15.51 -3.37
C ARG A 6 -12.06 -16.04 -4.74
N VAL A 7 -10.75 -16.12 -5.00
CA VAL A 7 -10.18 -16.55 -6.29
C VAL A 7 -10.51 -18.01 -6.60
N SER A 8 -10.31 -18.89 -5.61
CA SER A 8 -10.61 -20.31 -5.73
C SER A 8 -10.80 -20.96 -4.35
N GLY A 9 -11.46 -22.13 -4.34
CA GLY A 9 -11.70 -22.90 -3.12
C GLY A 9 -12.95 -22.49 -2.32
N HIS A 10 -13.13 -23.16 -1.19
CA HIS A 10 -14.34 -23.15 -0.35
C HIS A 10 -14.57 -21.81 0.36
N ASP A 11 -15.73 -21.16 0.20
CA ASP A 11 -16.05 -19.89 0.89
C ASP A 11 -16.15 -20.09 2.43
N PRO A 12 -15.32 -19.40 3.26
CA PRO A 12 -15.33 -19.60 4.71
C PRO A 12 -16.64 -19.18 5.37
N ARG A 13 -17.43 -18.35 4.70
CA ARG A 13 -18.74 -17.87 5.17
C ARG A 13 -19.82 -18.94 5.03
N ILE A 14 -19.54 -20.03 4.31
CA ILE A 14 -20.42 -21.21 4.23
C ILE A 14 -20.08 -22.16 5.38
N PRO A 15 -21.04 -22.49 6.27
CA PRO A 15 -20.81 -23.43 7.37
C PRO A 15 -20.28 -24.78 6.86
N GLY A 16 -19.14 -25.23 7.39
CA GLY A 16 -18.47 -26.48 7.01
C GLY A 16 -17.36 -26.35 5.96
N ASN A 17 -17.08 -25.14 5.49
CA ASN A 17 -16.14 -24.85 4.39
C ASN A 17 -15.01 -23.88 4.76
N THR A 18 -14.77 -23.66 6.05
CA THR A 18 -13.76 -22.73 6.56
C THR A 18 -12.36 -23.35 6.39
N PRO A 19 -11.47 -22.81 5.53
CA PRO A 19 -10.07 -23.15 5.64
C PRO A 19 -9.59 -22.72 7.03
N THR A 20 -8.79 -23.55 7.68
CA THR A 20 -8.07 -23.11 8.87
C THR A 20 -7.08 -22.03 8.44
N THR A 21 -7.46 -20.75 8.56
CA THR A 21 -6.49 -19.67 8.52
C THR A 21 -5.56 -19.91 9.70
N THR A 22 -4.38 -20.44 9.42
CA THR A 22 -3.35 -20.57 10.45
C THR A 22 -2.56 -19.27 10.49
N LEU A 23 -2.07 -18.91 11.68
CA LEU A 23 -1.05 -17.86 11.87
C LEU A 23 0.17 -18.02 10.94
N THR A 24 0.36 -19.20 10.35
CA THR A 24 1.46 -19.53 9.45
C THR A 24 1.19 -19.28 7.97
N SER A 25 -0.07 -19.12 7.54
CA SER A 25 -0.45 -18.85 6.15
C SER A 25 -1.70 -17.96 6.08
N PRO A 26 -1.59 -16.69 6.51
CA PRO A 26 -2.73 -15.77 6.53
C PRO A 26 -3.23 -15.46 5.11
N PRO A 27 -4.53 -15.15 4.92
CA PRO A 27 -5.06 -14.79 3.61
C PRO A 27 -4.32 -13.61 2.96
N ILE A 28 -4.29 -13.59 1.63
CA ILE A 28 -3.86 -12.41 0.86
C ILE A 28 -5.10 -11.68 0.36
N PHE A 29 -5.20 -10.39 0.69
CA PHE A 29 -6.25 -9.49 0.22
C PHE A 29 -5.69 -8.60 -0.89
N LEU A 30 -6.18 -8.78 -2.11
CA LEU A 30 -5.79 -8.01 -3.29
C LEU A 30 -6.78 -6.87 -3.52
N ILE A 31 -6.28 -5.65 -3.70
CA ILE A 31 -7.09 -4.48 -4.04
C ILE A 31 -6.74 -4.03 -5.47
N PRO A 32 -7.69 -4.10 -6.43
CA PRO A 32 -7.49 -3.69 -7.82
C PRO A 32 -7.34 -2.17 -7.97
N GLY A 33 -7.13 -1.74 -9.21
CA GLY A 33 -6.92 -0.34 -9.54
C GLY A 33 -8.20 0.49 -9.52
N ILE A 34 -8.16 1.59 -10.26
CA ILE A 34 -9.15 2.67 -10.19
C ILE A 34 -10.57 2.25 -10.61
N THR A 35 -10.71 1.14 -11.33
CA THR A 35 -12.03 0.64 -11.74
C THR A 35 -12.70 -0.21 -10.66
N GLY A 36 -11.94 -0.62 -9.64
CA GLY A 36 -12.46 -1.44 -8.55
C GLY A 36 -12.92 -2.82 -9.00
N ASN A 37 -12.45 -3.29 -10.15
CA ASN A 37 -12.88 -4.54 -10.77
C ASN A 37 -11.91 -5.68 -10.42
N PRO A 38 -12.38 -6.78 -9.80
CA PRO A 38 -11.51 -7.88 -9.44
C PRO A 38 -10.83 -8.57 -10.64
N PHE A 39 -11.40 -8.46 -11.85
CA PHE A 39 -10.79 -9.02 -13.06
C PHE A 39 -9.42 -8.40 -13.39
N GLU A 40 -9.14 -7.16 -12.97
CA GLU A 40 -7.82 -6.53 -13.14
C GLU A 40 -6.70 -7.40 -12.57
N LEU A 41 -6.92 -8.00 -11.39
CA LEU A 41 -5.90 -8.77 -10.68
C LEU A 41 -6.03 -10.28 -10.85
N LYS A 42 -6.89 -10.76 -11.75
CA LYS A 42 -7.14 -12.20 -11.92
C LYS A 42 -5.87 -12.99 -12.24
N SER A 43 -5.04 -12.48 -13.15
CA SER A 43 -3.78 -13.13 -13.54
C SER A 43 -2.79 -13.24 -12.37
N LEU A 44 -2.68 -12.18 -11.57
CA LEU A 44 -1.84 -12.15 -10.37
C LEU A 44 -2.37 -13.11 -9.30
N ALA A 45 -3.68 -13.07 -9.05
CA ALA A 45 -4.37 -13.97 -8.15
C ALA A 45 -4.13 -15.45 -8.51
N ASP A 46 -4.27 -15.81 -9.79
CA ASP A 46 -4.02 -17.18 -10.25
C ASP A 46 -2.56 -17.60 -10.06
N ALA A 47 -1.62 -16.68 -10.33
CA ALA A 47 -0.19 -16.94 -10.13
C ALA A 47 0.14 -17.17 -8.64
N LEU A 48 -0.40 -16.34 -7.75
CA LEU A 48 -0.27 -16.51 -6.29
C LEU A 48 -0.92 -17.82 -5.82
N GLN A 49 -2.12 -18.13 -6.29
CA GLN A 49 -2.83 -19.36 -5.92
C GLN A 49 -2.07 -20.61 -6.38
N LYS A 50 -1.49 -20.58 -7.57
CA LYS A 50 -0.67 -21.67 -8.11
C LYS A 50 0.57 -21.92 -7.25
N GLN A 51 1.18 -20.87 -6.71
CA GLN A 51 2.34 -20.98 -5.82
C GLN A 51 1.95 -21.45 -4.42
N GLN A 52 0.78 -21.06 -3.93
CA GLN A 52 0.29 -21.40 -2.59
C GLN A 52 -1.15 -21.96 -2.65
N PRO A 53 -1.35 -23.22 -3.08
CA PRO A 53 -2.68 -23.79 -3.32
C PRO A 53 -3.63 -23.74 -2.12
N GLU A 54 -3.08 -23.80 -0.90
CA GLU A 54 -3.85 -23.81 0.34
C GLU A 54 -4.06 -22.41 0.94
N ARG A 55 -3.35 -21.38 0.45
CA ARG A 55 -3.46 -20.02 1.00
C ARG A 55 -4.70 -19.34 0.42
N PRO A 56 -5.63 -18.82 1.26
CA PRO A 56 -6.79 -18.09 0.75
C PRO A 56 -6.36 -16.78 0.08
N ILE A 57 -6.94 -16.51 -1.09
CA ILE A 57 -6.73 -15.25 -1.82
C ILE A 57 -8.09 -14.64 -2.11
N TYR A 58 -8.25 -13.38 -1.70
CA TYR A 58 -9.44 -12.58 -1.89
C TYR A 58 -9.10 -11.37 -2.75
N ILE A 59 -9.99 -11.01 -3.67
CA ILE A 59 -9.89 -9.80 -4.48
C ILE A 59 -11.04 -8.87 -4.13
N PHE A 60 -10.72 -7.63 -3.80
CA PHE A 60 -11.71 -6.60 -3.55
C PHE A 60 -12.50 -6.31 -4.83
N GLN A 61 -13.83 -6.26 -4.68
CA GLN A 61 -14.75 -5.78 -5.68
C GLN A 61 -15.44 -4.55 -5.12
N ASP A 62 -15.38 -3.46 -5.88
CA ASP A 62 -16.03 -2.23 -5.48
C ASP A 62 -17.55 -2.42 -5.35
N PRO A 63 -18.14 -2.07 -4.18
CA PRO A 63 -19.57 -2.28 -3.94
C PRO A 63 -20.46 -1.55 -4.96
N ARG A 64 -19.96 -0.50 -5.61
CA ARG A 64 -20.68 0.23 -6.67
C ARG A 64 -20.90 -0.58 -7.95
N HIS A 65 -20.17 -1.68 -8.14
CA HIS A 65 -20.50 -2.63 -9.22
C HIS A 65 -21.83 -3.34 -8.99
N ASN A 66 -22.22 -3.55 -7.73
CA ASN A 66 -23.48 -4.21 -7.36
C ASN A 66 -24.61 -3.20 -7.09
N ASP A 67 -24.27 -2.03 -6.55
CA ASP A 67 -25.19 -0.92 -6.34
C ASP A 67 -24.59 0.39 -6.88
N PRO A 68 -24.74 0.68 -8.19
CA PRO A 68 -24.20 1.88 -8.81
C PRO A 68 -24.80 3.19 -8.28
N THR A 69 -25.94 3.12 -7.60
CA THR A 69 -26.64 4.30 -7.06
C THR A 69 -26.03 4.77 -5.74
N ALA A 70 -25.32 3.90 -5.04
CA ALA A 70 -24.59 4.25 -3.83
C ALA A 70 -23.40 5.17 -4.15
N THR A 71 -23.15 6.11 -3.24
CA THR A 71 -21.93 6.92 -3.23
C THR A 71 -20.99 6.36 -2.17
N TRP A 72 -19.74 6.14 -2.56
CA TRP A 72 -18.68 5.67 -1.69
C TRP A 72 -17.50 6.63 -1.76
N ASN A 73 -16.94 6.98 -0.60
CA ASN A 73 -15.64 7.64 -0.50
C ASN A 73 -14.58 6.66 0.01
N PHE A 74 -13.31 7.07 0.00
CA PHE A 74 -12.21 6.21 0.41
C PHE A 74 -12.31 5.74 1.86
N ASP A 75 -12.74 6.58 2.80
CA ASP A 75 -12.88 6.18 4.20
C ASP A 75 -13.92 5.06 4.37
N GLN A 76 -15.04 5.15 3.65
CA GLN A 76 -16.08 4.11 3.63
C GLN A 76 -15.58 2.82 2.99
N LEU A 77 -14.85 2.91 1.87
CA LEU A 77 -14.25 1.75 1.21
C LEU A 77 -13.22 1.07 2.13
N CYS A 78 -12.29 1.83 2.72
CA CYS A 78 -11.29 1.32 3.65
C CYS A 78 -11.92 0.69 4.89
N THR A 79 -13.00 1.29 5.42
CA THR A 79 -13.75 0.72 6.54
C THR A 79 -14.37 -0.63 6.16
N ALA A 80 -15.02 -0.72 4.99
CA ALA A 80 -15.61 -1.96 4.51
C ALA A 80 -14.56 -3.05 4.27
N ILE A 81 -13.42 -2.68 3.66
CA ILE A 81 -12.28 -3.58 3.42
C ILE A 81 -11.76 -4.12 4.76
N LYS A 82 -11.45 -3.25 5.73
CA LYS A 82 -10.92 -3.65 7.03
C LYS A 82 -11.89 -4.55 7.80
N GLN A 83 -13.17 -4.18 7.82
CA GLN A 83 -14.20 -4.98 8.50
C GLN A 83 -14.28 -6.40 7.95
N GLU A 84 -14.31 -6.55 6.62
CA GLU A 84 -14.37 -7.89 6.03
C GLU A 84 -13.05 -8.66 6.16
N MET A 85 -11.89 -7.98 6.18
CA MET A 85 -10.61 -8.61 6.53
C MET A 85 -10.64 -9.20 7.94
N TYR A 86 -11.19 -8.48 8.93
CA TYR A 86 -11.34 -8.96 10.30
C TYR A 86 -12.32 -10.12 10.40
N GLU A 87 -13.39 -10.12 9.62
CA GLU A 87 -14.33 -11.26 9.56
C GLU A 87 -13.69 -12.51 8.95
N LEU A 88 -12.87 -12.34 7.90
CA LEU A 88 -12.22 -13.44 7.18
C LEU A 88 -10.94 -13.96 7.85
N ALA A 89 -10.27 -13.15 8.65
CA ALA A 89 -9.04 -13.51 9.38
C ALA A 89 -8.97 -12.85 10.78
N PRO A 90 -9.81 -13.24 11.75
CA PRO A 90 -9.98 -12.52 13.02
C PRO A 90 -8.72 -12.35 13.88
N GLU A 91 -7.77 -13.28 13.77
CA GLU A 91 -6.55 -13.27 14.59
C GLU A 91 -5.36 -12.57 13.91
N GLY A 92 -5.49 -12.20 12.63
CA GLY A 92 -4.36 -11.78 11.81
C GLY A 92 -3.24 -12.84 11.76
N PRO A 93 -2.00 -12.46 11.41
CA PRO A 93 -1.61 -11.18 10.82
C PRO A 93 -2.25 -10.96 9.44
N TYR A 94 -2.32 -9.72 8.96
CA TYR A 94 -2.98 -9.38 7.70
C TYR A 94 -1.97 -9.21 6.56
N CYS A 95 -2.25 -9.76 5.38
CA CYS A 95 -1.45 -9.53 4.18
C CYS A 95 -2.30 -8.83 3.11
N ILE A 96 -1.95 -7.59 2.78
CA ILE A 96 -2.70 -6.75 1.85
C ILE A 96 -1.82 -6.32 0.67
N VAL A 97 -2.36 -6.41 -0.54
CA VAL A 97 -1.69 -6.01 -1.77
C VAL A 97 -2.56 -4.99 -2.48
N GLY A 98 -2.00 -3.83 -2.84
CA GLY A 98 -2.75 -2.79 -3.55
C GLY A 98 -2.11 -2.46 -4.89
N TYR A 99 -2.87 -2.59 -5.97
CA TYR A 99 -2.44 -2.23 -7.32
C TYR A 99 -2.97 -0.86 -7.73
N SER A 100 -2.12 0.00 -8.30
CA SER A 100 -2.53 1.32 -8.79
C SER A 100 -3.27 2.08 -7.68
N LEU A 101 -4.47 2.62 -7.93
CA LEU A 101 -5.30 3.24 -6.88
C LEU A 101 -5.51 2.34 -5.65
N GLY A 102 -5.58 1.02 -5.82
CA GLY A 102 -5.69 0.07 -4.73
C GLY A 102 -4.56 0.15 -3.72
N ALA A 103 -3.36 0.65 -4.11
CA ALA A 103 -2.27 0.94 -3.18
C ALA A 103 -2.64 2.04 -2.17
N THR A 104 -3.42 3.04 -2.60
CA THR A 104 -3.92 4.10 -1.72
C THR A 104 -4.94 3.60 -0.71
N LEU A 105 -5.83 2.69 -1.10
CA LEU A 105 -6.75 2.03 -0.16
C LEU A 105 -5.99 1.08 0.78
N ALA A 106 -5.06 0.29 0.23
CA ALA A 106 -4.27 -0.66 0.99
C ALA A 106 -3.45 0.00 2.10
N ILE A 107 -2.79 1.12 1.81
CA ILE A 107 -2.00 1.83 2.82
C ILE A 107 -2.88 2.41 3.93
N GLN A 108 -4.05 2.96 3.59
CA GLN A 108 -4.96 3.52 4.58
C GLN A 108 -5.52 2.42 5.50
N VAL A 109 -5.91 1.28 4.93
CA VAL A 109 -6.34 0.10 5.70
C VAL A 109 -5.20 -0.40 6.59
N ALA A 110 -3.98 -0.52 6.05
CA ALA A 110 -2.83 -0.98 6.82
C ALA A 110 -2.51 -0.06 8.00
N GLN A 111 -2.53 1.26 7.82
CA GLN A 111 -2.33 2.22 8.91
C GLN A 111 -3.41 2.08 10.00
N GLN A 112 -4.68 1.87 9.62
CA GLN A 112 -5.75 1.65 10.61
C GLN A 112 -5.55 0.36 11.41
N ILE A 113 -5.09 -0.72 10.75
CA ILE A 113 -4.82 -2.01 11.40
C ILE A 113 -3.63 -1.91 12.37
N GLU A 114 -2.52 -1.27 11.96
CA GLU A 114 -1.37 -1.03 12.85
C GLU A 114 -1.75 -0.15 14.05
N GLN A 115 -2.57 0.89 13.85
CA GLN A 115 -3.06 1.74 14.96
C GLN A 115 -3.86 0.93 15.99
N GLU A 116 -4.60 -0.08 15.54
CA GLU A 116 -5.33 -1.02 16.40
C GLU A 116 -4.43 -2.12 17.00
N GLN A 117 -3.11 -2.02 16.84
CA GLN A 117 -2.08 -2.93 17.37
C GLN A 117 -2.16 -4.35 16.78
N TYR A 118 -2.75 -4.49 15.59
CA TYR A 118 -2.66 -5.70 14.79
C TYR A 118 -1.54 -5.58 13.77
N HIS A 119 -0.83 -6.68 13.53
CA HIS A 119 0.22 -6.69 12.53
C HIS A 119 -0.35 -6.81 11.11
N VAL A 120 0.16 -5.97 10.20
CA VAL A 120 -0.16 -6.02 8.78
C VAL A 120 1.11 -5.87 7.93
N ALA A 121 1.23 -6.73 6.93
CA ALA A 121 2.22 -6.61 5.87
C ALA A 121 1.54 -6.08 4.60
N ALA A 122 2.01 -4.93 4.10
CA ALA A 122 1.46 -4.29 2.91
C ALA A 122 2.43 -4.37 1.72
N TYR A 123 1.92 -4.72 0.55
CA TYR A 123 2.66 -4.72 -0.72
C TYR A 123 1.96 -3.83 -1.74
N LEU A 124 2.61 -2.75 -2.16
CA LEU A 124 2.06 -1.77 -3.09
C LEU A 124 2.58 -2.03 -4.50
N ILE A 125 1.76 -1.86 -5.53
CA ILE A 125 2.15 -2.09 -6.92
C ILE A 125 1.95 -0.81 -7.72
N ASP A 126 3.08 -0.21 -8.08
CA ASP A 126 3.23 0.78 -9.14
C ASP A 126 2.35 2.03 -9.03
N GLN A 127 2.18 2.56 -7.81
CA GLN A 127 1.43 3.78 -7.52
C GLN A 127 2.28 4.70 -6.63
N PRO A 128 2.32 6.04 -6.84
CA PRO A 128 2.94 6.97 -5.91
C PRO A 128 2.10 7.15 -4.64
N ALA A 129 2.75 7.60 -3.57
CA ALA A 129 2.03 7.93 -2.35
C ALA A 129 0.96 9.03 -2.60
N PRO A 130 -0.14 9.04 -1.82
CA PRO A 130 -1.29 9.92 -2.03
C PRO A 130 -0.94 11.38 -2.34
N ALA A 131 -0.05 12.00 -1.55
CA ALA A 131 0.36 13.39 -1.76
C ALA A 131 1.01 13.64 -3.13
N LEU A 132 1.85 12.71 -3.61
CA LEU A 132 2.49 12.82 -4.93
C LEU A 132 1.48 12.56 -6.05
N SER A 133 0.53 11.64 -5.84
CA SER A 133 -0.58 11.41 -6.78
C SER A 133 -1.49 12.64 -6.90
N GLN A 134 -1.84 13.27 -5.79
CA GLN A 134 -2.64 14.50 -5.74
C GLN A 134 -1.94 15.65 -6.46
N ALA A 135 -0.64 15.84 -6.22
CA ALA A 135 0.15 16.86 -6.93
C ALA A 135 0.24 16.59 -8.44
N TYR A 136 0.23 15.31 -8.84
CA TYR A 136 0.23 14.92 -10.25
C TYR A 136 -1.11 15.17 -10.94
N LEU A 137 -2.23 14.89 -10.26
CA LEU A 137 -3.59 15.08 -10.75
C LEU A 137 -4.03 16.56 -10.68
N CYS A 138 -3.30 17.42 -11.41
CA CYS A 138 -3.51 18.86 -11.42
C CYS A 138 -3.75 19.42 -12.84
N PRO A 139 -4.33 20.64 -12.95
CA PRO A 139 -4.40 21.36 -14.23
C PRO A 139 -3.01 21.59 -14.84
N ASN A 140 -2.97 21.70 -16.15
CA ASN A 140 -1.77 21.89 -16.98
C ASN A 140 -0.77 20.72 -16.95
N ASN A 141 -1.18 19.54 -16.48
CA ASN A 141 -0.40 18.31 -16.60
C ASN A 141 -0.96 17.40 -17.72
N PRO A 142 -0.43 17.48 -18.96
CA PRO A 142 -0.93 16.67 -20.07
C PRO A 142 -0.70 15.16 -19.87
N LEU A 143 0.28 14.75 -19.07
CA LEU A 143 0.47 13.33 -18.73
C LEU A 143 -0.69 12.82 -17.86
N ALA A 144 -1.17 13.63 -16.91
CA ALA A 144 -2.33 13.26 -16.12
C ALA A 144 -3.58 13.13 -16.99
N THR A 145 -3.78 14.04 -17.96
CA THR A 145 -4.88 13.94 -18.94
C THR A 145 -4.75 12.68 -19.81
N ALA A 146 -3.54 12.31 -20.21
CA ALA A 146 -3.29 11.08 -20.96
C ALA A 146 -3.61 9.82 -20.13
N ASP A 147 -3.27 9.82 -18.82
CA ASP A 147 -3.65 8.73 -17.91
C ASP A 147 -5.17 8.64 -17.75
N LEU A 148 -5.91 9.77 -17.67
CA LEU A 148 -7.37 9.76 -17.66
C LEU A 148 -7.96 9.15 -18.95
N LEU A 149 -7.38 9.49 -20.11
CA LEU A 149 -7.77 8.89 -21.38
C LEU A 149 -7.49 7.38 -21.40
N ALA A 150 -6.34 6.94 -20.86
CA ALA A 150 -6.00 5.53 -20.75
C ALA A 150 -7.00 4.76 -19.86
N MET A 151 -7.45 5.36 -18.75
CA MET A 151 -8.51 4.78 -17.89
C MET A 151 -9.82 4.62 -18.66
N ILE A 152 -10.22 5.63 -19.45
CA ILE A 152 -11.42 5.57 -20.29
C ILE A 152 -11.29 4.50 -21.38
N ASN A 153 -10.13 4.42 -22.04
CA ASN A 153 -9.84 3.39 -23.04
C ASN A 153 -9.85 1.97 -22.45
N TYR A 154 -9.47 1.82 -21.19
CA TYR A 154 -9.62 0.56 -20.48
C TYR A 154 -11.10 0.18 -20.28
N VAL A 155 -11.98 1.14 -19.96
CA VAL A 155 -13.44 0.89 -19.91
C VAL A 155 -13.98 0.44 -21.27
N LEU A 156 -13.52 1.05 -22.37
CA LEU A 156 -13.93 0.64 -23.71
C LEU A 156 -13.49 -0.79 -24.03
N TYR A 157 -12.25 -1.13 -23.69
CA TYR A 157 -11.75 -2.49 -23.82
C TYR A 157 -12.64 -3.50 -23.05
N LEU A 158 -13.00 -3.19 -21.80
CA LEU A 158 -13.90 -4.04 -20.99
C LEU A 158 -15.29 -4.18 -21.61
N CYS A 159 -15.74 -3.17 -22.35
CA CYS A 159 -17.03 -3.16 -23.02
C CYS A 159 -16.98 -3.77 -24.44
N GLY A 160 -15.80 -4.13 -24.95
CA GLY A 160 -15.62 -4.66 -26.30
C GLY A 160 -15.62 -3.58 -27.41
N HIS A 161 -15.37 -2.32 -27.05
CA HIS A 161 -15.30 -1.20 -27.98
C HIS A 161 -13.85 -0.85 -28.33
N GLU A 162 -13.66 -0.19 -29.47
CA GLU A 162 -12.34 0.31 -29.87
C GLU A 162 -11.89 1.47 -28.97
N GLN A 163 -10.58 1.61 -28.82
CA GLN A 163 -10.01 2.72 -28.05
C GLN A 163 -10.19 4.03 -28.82
N ILE A 164 -10.49 5.10 -28.08
CA ILE A 164 -10.51 6.44 -28.64
C ILE A 164 -9.10 7.05 -28.58
N ASN A 165 -8.74 7.79 -29.63
CA ASN A 165 -7.53 8.58 -29.66
C ASN A 165 -7.91 10.07 -29.79
N ILE A 166 -7.40 10.89 -28.88
CA ILE A 166 -7.64 12.33 -28.90
C ILE A 166 -6.33 13.02 -29.33
N PRO A 167 -6.35 13.88 -30.37
CA PRO A 167 -5.15 14.56 -30.84
C PRO A 167 -4.45 15.36 -29.72
N ASN A 168 -3.12 15.37 -29.71
CA ASN A 168 -2.32 16.09 -28.71
C ASN A 168 -2.72 17.57 -28.49
N PRO A 169 -3.05 18.37 -29.53
CA PRO A 169 -3.51 19.74 -29.31
C PRO A 169 -4.79 19.84 -28.50
N GLU A 170 -5.73 18.91 -28.70
CA GLU A 170 -6.99 18.85 -27.96
C GLU A 170 -6.76 18.37 -26.53
N LEU A 171 -5.92 17.34 -26.33
CA LEU A 171 -5.51 16.90 -24.98
C LEU A 171 -4.84 18.04 -24.20
N ALA A 172 -4.00 18.85 -24.85
CA ALA A 172 -3.36 20.01 -24.23
C ALA A 172 -4.35 21.14 -23.89
N GLN A 173 -5.49 21.21 -24.57
CA GLN A 173 -6.56 22.14 -24.26
C GLN A 173 -7.40 21.64 -23.07
N ILE A 174 -7.74 20.35 -23.08
CA ILE A 174 -8.44 19.69 -21.97
C ILE A 174 -7.60 19.77 -20.69
N SER A 175 -6.28 19.55 -20.76
CA SER A 175 -5.40 19.52 -19.59
C SER A 175 -5.41 20.80 -18.76
N GLN A 176 -5.79 21.95 -19.34
CA GLN A 176 -5.89 23.23 -18.63
C GLN A 176 -7.04 23.29 -17.63
N GLN A 177 -8.01 22.37 -17.74
CA GLN A 177 -9.18 22.33 -16.86
C GLN A 177 -8.86 21.65 -15.53
N PRO A 178 -9.66 21.87 -14.47
CA PRO A 178 -9.63 21.06 -13.24
C PRO A 178 -9.73 19.55 -13.55
N ILE A 179 -9.01 18.69 -12.81
CA ILE A 179 -8.85 17.27 -13.17
C ILE A 179 -10.18 16.51 -13.36
N LEU A 180 -11.18 16.77 -12.52
CA LEU A 180 -12.51 16.16 -12.67
C LEU A 180 -13.22 16.68 -13.92
N GLN A 181 -13.04 17.95 -14.27
CA GLN A 181 -13.57 18.51 -15.51
C GLN A 181 -12.87 17.92 -16.74
N GLN A 182 -11.57 17.61 -16.66
CA GLN A 182 -10.88 16.90 -17.73
C GLN A 182 -11.53 15.54 -18.00
N PHE A 183 -11.79 14.76 -16.94
CA PHE A 183 -12.46 13.46 -17.08
C PHE A 183 -13.86 13.59 -17.69
N LEU A 184 -14.65 14.59 -17.27
CA LEU A 184 -15.97 14.84 -17.84
C LEU A 184 -15.91 15.23 -19.32
N LEU A 185 -14.93 16.03 -19.74
CA LEU A 185 -14.75 16.39 -21.15
C LEU A 185 -14.33 15.18 -21.99
N LEU A 186 -13.41 14.36 -21.50
CA LEU A 186 -12.97 13.14 -22.18
C LEU A 186 -14.12 12.12 -22.32
N THR A 187 -14.93 11.95 -21.29
CA THR A 187 -16.12 11.08 -21.35
C THR A 187 -17.21 11.65 -22.24
N GLN A 188 -17.37 12.98 -22.33
CA GLN A 188 -18.27 13.59 -23.30
C GLN A 188 -17.82 13.32 -24.74
N GLN A 189 -16.52 13.46 -25.04
CA GLN A 189 -15.95 13.13 -26.34
C GLN A 189 -16.18 11.66 -26.70
N LEU A 190 -16.06 10.76 -25.71
CA LEU A 190 -16.36 9.36 -25.89
C LEU A 190 -17.78 9.10 -26.39
N TYR A 191 -18.80 9.61 -25.70
CA TYR A 191 -20.20 9.40 -26.07
C TYR A 191 -20.59 10.08 -27.40
N GLN A 192 -19.82 11.06 -27.86
CA GLN A 192 -20.00 11.68 -29.18
C GLN A 192 -19.45 10.80 -30.31
N ASN A 193 -18.37 10.07 -30.05
CA ASN A 193 -17.67 9.27 -31.05
C ASN A 193 -18.14 7.81 -31.11
N ASP A 194 -18.77 7.30 -30.05
CA ASP A 194 -19.28 5.94 -29.97
C ASP A 194 -20.78 5.94 -29.60
N SER A 195 -21.63 5.97 -30.63
CA SER A 195 -23.08 5.98 -30.45
C SER A 195 -23.62 4.69 -29.84
N ASP A 196 -22.92 3.57 -30.04
CA ASP A 196 -23.34 2.26 -29.53
C ASP A 196 -23.06 2.14 -28.02
N LEU A 197 -22.06 2.86 -27.51
CA LEU A 197 -21.78 2.96 -26.08
C LEU A 197 -22.94 3.57 -25.28
N ALA A 198 -23.77 4.43 -25.90
CA ALA A 198 -24.95 5.00 -25.25
C ALA A 198 -25.99 3.93 -24.84
N HIS A 199 -25.91 2.73 -25.43
CA HIS A 199 -26.76 1.59 -25.11
C HIS A 199 -26.07 0.57 -24.20
N ASN A 200 -24.80 0.81 -23.83
CA ASN A 200 -24.04 -0.06 -22.95
C ASN A 200 -24.46 0.18 -21.48
N SER A 201 -24.95 -0.86 -20.80
CA SER A 201 -25.39 -0.76 -19.40
C SER A 201 -24.25 -0.78 -18.38
N ILE A 202 -23.02 -1.07 -18.81
CA ILE A 202 -21.85 -1.32 -17.96
C ILE A 202 -20.91 -0.12 -17.93
N ALA A 203 -20.63 0.51 -19.08
CA ALA A 203 -19.70 1.64 -19.20
C ALA A 203 -20.03 2.80 -18.22
N PRO A 204 -21.30 3.23 -18.05
CA PRO A 204 -21.63 4.30 -17.10
C PRO A 204 -21.25 3.97 -15.65
N ILE A 205 -21.32 2.69 -15.25
CA ILE A 205 -20.96 2.22 -13.90
C ILE A 205 -19.45 2.43 -13.68
N TYR A 206 -18.64 1.92 -14.62
CA TYR A 206 -17.18 2.06 -14.56
C TYR A 206 -16.73 3.53 -14.58
N LEU A 207 -17.28 4.33 -15.48
CA LEU A 207 -16.94 5.76 -15.58
C LEU A 207 -17.32 6.52 -14.31
N LYS A 208 -18.47 6.19 -13.69
CA LYS A 208 -18.86 6.75 -12.38
C LYS A 208 -17.89 6.36 -11.27
N ILE A 209 -17.51 5.08 -11.20
CA ILE A 209 -16.54 4.59 -10.19
C ILE A 209 -15.21 5.31 -10.33
N ILE A 210 -14.68 5.40 -11.55
CA ILE A 210 -13.42 6.11 -11.83
C ILE A 210 -13.53 7.57 -11.41
N TYR A 211 -14.60 8.27 -11.82
CA TYR A 211 -14.81 9.67 -11.46
C TYR A 211 -14.83 9.88 -9.93
N GLU A 212 -15.62 9.09 -9.21
CA GLU A 212 -15.74 9.18 -7.75
C GLU A 212 -14.43 8.80 -7.04
N ASN A 213 -13.66 7.87 -7.60
CA ASN A 213 -12.35 7.49 -7.10
C ASN A 213 -11.30 8.59 -7.30
N ILE A 214 -11.29 9.27 -8.44
CA ILE A 214 -10.44 10.45 -8.66
C ILE A 214 -10.84 11.56 -7.69
N ALA A 215 -12.15 11.81 -7.56
CA ALA A 215 -12.66 12.84 -6.66
C ALA A 215 -12.26 12.56 -5.20
N SER A 216 -12.37 11.30 -4.77
CA SER A 216 -11.94 10.86 -3.44
C SER A 216 -10.43 11.00 -3.28
N LEU A 217 -9.62 10.57 -4.24
CA LEU A 217 -8.17 10.72 -4.18
C LEU A 217 -7.73 12.18 -4.07
N CYS A 218 -8.33 13.07 -4.86
CA CYS A 218 -8.03 14.50 -4.86
C CYS A 218 -8.42 15.20 -3.55
N THR A 219 -9.32 14.62 -2.76
CA THR A 219 -9.83 15.20 -1.50
C THR A 219 -9.40 14.40 -0.27
N SER A 220 -8.78 13.23 -0.44
CA SER A 220 -8.43 12.34 0.67
C SER A 220 -7.40 12.98 1.58
N THR A 221 -7.55 12.76 2.88
CA THR A 221 -6.57 13.14 3.90
C THR A 221 -5.62 11.98 4.23
N ILE A 222 -5.44 11.03 3.32
CA ILE A 222 -4.55 9.89 3.53
C ILE A 222 -3.12 10.42 3.60
N ALA A 223 -2.62 10.47 4.83
CA ALA A 223 -1.33 11.01 5.18
C ALA A 223 -0.55 9.96 5.98
N PRO A 224 0.80 9.99 5.93
CA PRO A 224 1.60 9.15 6.79
C PRO A 224 1.29 9.45 8.26
N ALA A 225 1.36 8.42 9.10
CA ALA A 225 1.20 8.62 10.54
C ALA A 225 2.27 9.59 11.07
N SER A 226 1.83 10.55 11.91
CA SER A 226 2.71 11.58 12.46
C SER A 226 3.67 11.04 13.51
N ASP A 227 3.24 10.03 14.28
CA ASP A 227 4.07 9.36 15.28
C ASP A 227 4.75 8.13 14.70
N LEU A 228 6.00 7.91 15.09
CA LEU A 228 6.79 6.77 14.64
C LEU A 228 6.17 5.42 15.06
N GLY A 229 5.43 5.40 16.18
CA GLY A 229 4.77 4.21 16.71
C GLY A 229 3.71 3.64 15.77
N SER A 230 3.01 4.51 15.04
CA SER A 230 1.92 4.16 14.13
C SER A 230 2.32 4.05 12.66
N LYS A 231 3.63 4.13 12.35
CA LYS A 231 4.16 3.84 11.01
C LYS A 231 4.32 2.34 10.79
N LEU A 232 4.21 1.89 9.55
CA LEU A 232 4.28 0.47 9.22
C LEU A 232 5.68 -0.12 9.45
N GLU A 233 5.74 -1.28 10.09
CA GLU A 233 6.94 -2.13 10.20
C GLU A 233 7.09 -3.08 9.00
N SER A 234 6.06 -3.20 8.18
CA SER A 234 6.08 -4.07 7.00
C SER A 234 5.41 -3.38 5.83
N LEU A 235 6.23 -2.70 5.02
CA LEU A 235 5.82 -2.12 3.75
C LEU A 235 6.78 -2.51 2.61
N ALA A 236 6.23 -3.03 1.52
CA ALA A 236 6.94 -3.23 0.26
C ALA A 236 6.26 -2.48 -0.89
N ILE A 237 7.05 -2.15 -1.91
CA ILE A 237 6.55 -1.60 -3.17
C ILE A 237 7.24 -2.23 -4.39
N ALA A 238 6.44 -2.65 -5.36
CA ALA A 238 6.89 -2.90 -6.73
C ALA A 238 6.78 -1.62 -7.57
N THR A 239 7.84 -1.24 -8.27
CA THR A 239 7.88 -0.07 -9.15
C THR A 239 8.31 -0.46 -10.55
N THR A 240 7.71 0.17 -11.56
CA THR A 240 8.18 0.10 -12.95
C THR A 240 9.03 1.33 -13.29
N SER A 241 10.04 1.18 -14.14
CA SER A 241 10.87 2.31 -14.59
C SER A 241 10.06 3.36 -15.35
N ALA A 242 9.03 2.92 -16.10
CA ALA A 242 8.14 3.81 -16.82
C ALA A 242 7.35 4.73 -15.88
N THR A 243 6.76 4.15 -14.83
CA THR A 243 6.00 4.92 -13.84
C THR A 243 6.92 5.78 -12.98
N ASP A 244 8.08 5.30 -12.57
CA ASP A 244 9.02 6.13 -11.80
C ASP A 244 9.50 7.35 -12.60
N THR A 245 9.80 7.17 -13.90
CA THR A 245 10.12 8.28 -14.81
C THR A 245 8.96 9.29 -14.90
N LYS A 246 7.71 8.81 -15.00
CA LYS A 246 6.51 9.65 -15.01
C LYS A 246 6.40 10.54 -13.75
N TYR A 247 6.93 10.08 -12.63
CA TYR A 247 6.95 10.81 -11.35
C TYR A 247 8.30 11.48 -11.02
N ASN A 248 9.17 11.65 -12.03
CA ASN A 248 10.49 12.28 -11.91
C ASN A 248 11.44 11.54 -10.94
N GLY A 249 11.40 10.21 -10.91
CA GLY A 249 12.25 9.39 -10.04
C GLY A 249 11.83 9.39 -8.57
N ARG A 250 10.61 9.87 -8.26
CA ARG A 250 10.13 10.06 -6.89
C ARG A 250 9.19 8.98 -6.39
N LEU A 251 8.99 7.90 -7.16
CA LEU A 251 7.96 6.91 -6.85
C LEU A 251 8.26 6.22 -5.51
N LEU A 252 9.46 5.66 -5.36
CA LEU A 252 9.87 4.98 -4.12
C LEU A 252 9.92 5.94 -2.92
N MET A 253 10.61 7.07 -3.06
CA MET A 253 10.79 8.03 -1.95
C MET A 253 9.47 8.62 -1.45
N SER A 254 8.43 8.65 -2.29
CA SER A 254 7.11 9.14 -1.87
C SER A 254 6.48 8.29 -0.75
N TRP A 255 6.89 7.02 -0.63
CA TRP A 255 6.38 6.07 0.36
C TRP A 255 7.20 5.99 1.64
N GLU A 256 8.43 6.52 1.67
CA GLU A 256 9.28 6.53 2.87
C GLU A 256 8.57 7.08 4.12
N PRO A 257 7.73 8.13 4.04
CA PRO A 257 7.04 8.64 5.21
C PRO A 257 6.07 7.65 5.87
N TYR A 258 5.60 6.62 5.16
CA TYR A 258 4.59 5.65 5.65
C TYR A 258 5.18 4.47 6.42
N ALA A 259 6.47 4.19 6.24
CA ALA A 259 7.17 3.10 6.91
C ALA A 259 8.07 3.62 8.04
N LYS A 260 8.38 2.76 9.01
CA LYS A 260 9.50 3.00 9.92
C LYS A 260 10.83 3.01 9.13
N PRO A 261 11.86 3.75 9.60
CA PRO A 261 13.16 3.78 8.93
C PRO A 261 13.71 2.37 8.70
N GLY A 262 14.03 2.05 7.44
CA GLY A 262 14.54 0.72 7.04
C GLY A 262 13.48 -0.36 6.80
N HIS A 263 12.19 -0.07 6.99
CA HIS A 263 11.09 -1.02 6.81
C HIS A 263 10.32 -0.87 5.48
N LEU A 264 10.84 -0.06 4.54
CA LEU A 264 10.34 0.03 3.17
C LEU A 264 11.24 -0.81 2.25
N ILE A 265 10.68 -1.86 1.63
CA ILE A 265 11.37 -2.73 0.69
C ILE A 265 10.92 -2.41 -0.74
N ALA A 266 11.87 -2.28 -1.67
CA ALA A 266 11.59 -1.96 -3.07
C ALA A 266 11.90 -3.15 -4.00
N TYR A 267 11.01 -3.39 -4.97
CA TYR A 267 11.19 -4.31 -6.08
C TYR A 267 11.04 -3.53 -7.39
N THR A 268 12.09 -3.48 -8.22
CA THR A 268 12.08 -2.72 -9.47
C THR A 268 11.89 -3.62 -10.68
N TYR A 269 10.95 -3.26 -11.55
CA TYR A 269 10.56 -3.97 -12.77
C TYR A 269 10.88 -3.10 -13.99
N PRO A 270 12.10 -3.20 -14.56
CA PRO A 270 12.59 -2.22 -15.52
C PRO A 270 12.00 -2.34 -16.91
N GLN A 271 11.41 -3.49 -17.26
CA GLN A 271 10.89 -3.78 -18.61
C GLN A 271 9.37 -3.68 -18.68
N GLN A 272 8.68 -3.76 -17.55
CA GLN A 272 7.23 -3.73 -17.47
C GLN A 272 6.72 -2.27 -17.45
N THR A 273 5.45 -2.13 -17.81
CA THR A 273 4.67 -0.90 -17.70
C THR A 273 3.63 -1.05 -16.59
N HIS A 274 2.94 0.04 -16.26
CA HIS A 274 1.90 0.06 -15.22
C HIS A 274 0.83 -1.01 -15.42
N SER A 275 0.37 -1.25 -16.65
CA SER A 275 -0.60 -2.31 -16.93
C SER A 275 0.05 -3.67 -17.08
N SER A 276 1.21 -3.75 -17.74
CA SER A 276 1.81 -5.05 -18.05
C SER A 276 2.40 -5.78 -16.84
N ILE A 277 2.75 -5.08 -15.75
CA ILE A 277 3.30 -5.72 -14.55
C ILE A 277 2.36 -6.77 -13.91
N ILE A 278 1.04 -6.61 -14.09
CA ILE A 278 0.01 -7.53 -13.57
C ILE A 278 -0.53 -8.51 -14.63
N GLU A 279 -0.12 -8.38 -15.90
CA GLU A 279 -0.55 -9.26 -16.98
C GLU A 279 -0.02 -10.68 -16.81
N GLN A 280 -0.71 -11.66 -17.42
CA GLN A 280 -0.40 -13.09 -17.29
C GLN A 280 1.08 -13.43 -17.58
N ALA A 281 1.70 -12.74 -18.55
CA ALA A 281 3.10 -12.95 -18.93
C ALA A 281 4.10 -12.58 -17.82
N HIS A 282 3.71 -11.71 -16.89
CA HIS A 282 4.59 -11.15 -15.85
C HIS A 282 4.11 -11.45 -14.43
N ALA A 283 2.84 -11.84 -14.26
CA ALA A 283 2.20 -12.12 -12.99
C ALA A 283 2.96 -13.15 -12.12
N SER A 284 3.65 -14.12 -12.72
CA SER A 284 4.43 -15.12 -11.96
C SER A 284 5.65 -14.50 -11.25
N GLU A 285 6.32 -13.55 -11.90
CA GLU A 285 7.47 -12.85 -11.32
C GLU A 285 7.03 -11.94 -10.17
N LEU A 286 5.92 -11.23 -10.34
CA LEU A 286 5.31 -10.41 -9.29
C LEU A 286 4.77 -11.27 -8.13
N ALA A 287 4.15 -12.42 -8.41
CA ALA A 287 3.70 -13.34 -7.38
C ALA A 287 4.87 -13.87 -6.53
N ASN A 288 6.03 -14.16 -7.16
CA ASN A 288 7.24 -14.59 -6.44
C ASN A 288 7.73 -13.53 -5.45
N SER A 289 7.78 -12.26 -5.84
CA SER A 289 8.25 -11.19 -4.95
C SER A 289 7.28 -10.93 -3.80
N ILE A 290 5.97 -10.97 -4.06
CA ILE A 290 4.92 -10.88 -3.03
C ILE A 290 5.03 -12.05 -2.04
N HIS A 291 5.16 -13.28 -2.55
CA HIS A 291 5.29 -14.46 -1.72
C HIS A 291 6.54 -14.42 -0.84
N HIS A 292 7.68 -14.07 -1.44
CA HIS A 292 8.95 -13.93 -0.73
C HIS A 292 8.84 -12.87 0.37
N TYR A 293 8.31 -11.70 0.05
CA TYR A 293 8.11 -10.61 0.99
C TYR A 293 7.25 -11.02 2.20
N PHE A 294 6.04 -11.53 1.95
CA PHE A 294 5.15 -11.93 3.04
C PHE A 294 5.73 -13.06 3.88
N THR A 295 6.46 -14.01 3.29
CA THR A 295 7.08 -15.09 4.06
C THR A 295 8.13 -14.53 5.04
N THR A 296 8.97 -13.60 4.57
CA THR A 296 10.01 -12.96 5.39
C THR A 296 9.38 -12.10 6.50
N SER A 297 8.44 -11.20 6.17
CA SER A 297 7.81 -10.32 7.16
C SER A 297 7.04 -11.09 8.23
N LEU A 298 6.33 -12.16 7.84
CA LEU A 298 5.61 -13.01 8.80
C LEU A 298 6.56 -13.82 9.70
N GLN A 299 7.74 -14.19 9.20
CA GLN A 299 8.75 -14.85 10.02
C GLN A 299 9.36 -13.89 11.03
N GLU A 300 9.76 -12.68 10.59
CA GLU A 300 10.28 -11.63 11.47
C GLU A 300 9.29 -11.31 12.59
N ASN A 301 8.01 -11.13 12.26
CA ASN A 301 6.97 -10.87 13.26
C ASN A 301 6.84 -12.01 14.30
N ARG A 302 6.89 -13.27 13.86
CA ARG A 302 6.85 -14.42 14.78
C ARG A 302 8.05 -14.45 15.70
N ASP A 303 9.24 -14.22 15.16
CA ASP A 303 10.49 -14.22 15.93
C ASP A 303 10.50 -13.08 16.96
N GLU A 304 9.97 -11.90 16.59
CA GLU A 304 9.79 -10.78 17.54
C GLU A 304 8.79 -11.14 18.66
N LYS A 305 7.62 -11.69 18.31
CA LYS A 305 6.61 -12.08 19.30
C LYS A 305 7.12 -13.12 20.29
N VAL A 306 7.88 -14.11 19.81
CA VAL A 306 8.53 -15.13 20.67
C VAL A 306 9.53 -14.48 21.63
N ASN A 307 10.30 -13.50 21.16
CA ASN A 307 11.24 -12.76 22.01
C ASN A 307 10.53 -11.90 23.07
N ASP A 308 9.43 -11.25 22.71
CA ASP A 308 8.63 -10.43 23.64
C ASP A 308 7.97 -11.28 24.72
N ASP A 309 7.37 -12.42 24.36
CA ASP A 309 6.78 -13.36 25.33
C ASP A 309 7.86 -13.89 26.29
N ALA A 310 9.06 -14.21 25.78
CA ALA A 310 10.19 -14.63 26.61
C ALA A 310 10.68 -13.51 27.55
N LEU A 311 10.68 -12.25 27.09
CA LEU A 311 11.03 -11.10 27.92
C LEU A 311 9.98 -10.86 29.01
N LEU A 312 8.70 -10.86 28.66
CA LEU A 312 7.58 -10.72 29.58
C LEU A 312 7.58 -11.81 30.64
N GLN A 313 7.88 -13.06 30.25
CA GLN A 313 8.03 -14.16 31.18
C GLN A 313 9.21 -13.94 32.15
N LYS A 314 10.37 -13.53 31.65
CA LYS A 314 11.52 -13.17 32.51
C LYS A 314 11.19 -12.03 33.47
N MET A 315 10.49 -11.00 33.01
CA MET A 315 10.05 -9.88 33.85
C MET A 315 9.07 -10.36 34.93
N ARG A 316 8.13 -11.23 34.58
CA ARG A 316 7.19 -11.84 35.53
C ARG A 316 7.93 -12.65 36.59
N ASP A 317 8.85 -13.52 36.18
CA ASP A 317 9.64 -14.34 37.11
C ASP A 317 10.47 -13.47 38.05
N LEU A 318 11.08 -12.39 37.52
CA LEU A 318 11.82 -11.42 38.33
C LEU A 318 10.92 -10.72 39.35
N LEU A 319 9.72 -10.28 38.96
CA LEU A 319 8.76 -9.63 39.85
C LEU A 319 8.23 -10.58 40.92
N LEU A 320 8.04 -11.86 40.60
CA LEU A 320 7.65 -12.89 41.56
C LEU A 320 8.79 -13.25 42.54
N SER A 321 10.05 -13.03 42.14
CA SER A 321 11.21 -13.34 42.98
C SER A 321 11.51 -12.30 44.07
N ILE A 322 10.82 -11.15 44.09
CA ILE A 322 11.01 -10.08 45.07
C ILE A 322 9.78 -9.88 45.98
N PRO A 323 9.93 -9.27 47.17
CA PRO A 323 8.79 -9.04 48.07
C PRO A 323 7.66 -8.24 47.39
N PRO A 324 6.38 -8.55 47.66
CA PRO A 324 5.23 -7.96 46.94
C PRO A 324 5.18 -6.44 46.92
N GLN A 325 5.55 -5.79 48.03
CA GLN A 325 5.62 -4.33 48.13
C GLN A 325 6.66 -3.71 47.18
N LYS A 326 7.79 -4.41 46.98
CA LYS A 326 8.86 -3.99 46.07
C LYS A 326 8.46 -4.23 44.60
N ALA A 327 7.79 -5.34 44.31
CA ALA A 327 7.22 -5.60 42.98
C ALA A 327 6.18 -4.54 42.57
N GLN A 328 5.28 -4.18 43.49
CA GLN A 328 4.29 -3.11 43.27
C GLN A 328 4.97 -1.76 43.02
N TRP A 329 6.02 -1.42 43.79
CA TRP A 329 6.80 -0.21 43.56
C TRP A 329 7.47 -0.18 42.18
N VAL A 330 8.05 -1.31 41.72
CA VAL A 330 8.67 -1.43 40.38
C VAL A 330 7.63 -1.27 39.27
N LEU A 331 6.47 -1.93 39.39
CA LEU A 331 5.39 -1.82 38.41
C LEU A 331 4.83 -0.40 38.33
N GLN A 332 4.69 0.28 39.47
CA GLN A 332 4.24 1.67 39.53
C GLN A 332 5.24 2.62 38.88
N ARG A 333 6.54 2.40 39.09
CA ARG A 333 7.62 3.14 38.41
C ARG A 333 7.63 2.90 36.90
N ALA A 334 7.50 1.65 36.45
CA ALA A 334 7.44 1.32 35.03
C ALA A 334 6.24 2.00 34.36
N ARG A 335 5.05 1.90 34.95
CA ARG A 335 3.82 2.54 34.45
C ARG A 335 3.94 4.06 34.38
N ASN A 336 4.55 4.67 35.40
CA ASN A 336 4.81 6.11 35.39
C ASN A 336 5.80 6.50 34.28
N TRP A 337 6.80 5.66 33.99
CA TRP A 337 7.80 5.95 32.96
C TRP A 337 7.26 5.87 31.54
N PHE A 338 6.42 4.86 31.25
CA PHE A 338 5.73 4.74 29.95
C PHE A 338 4.70 5.86 29.71
N ASN A 339 4.12 6.42 30.77
CA ASN A 339 3.23 7.59 30.69
C ASN A 339 3.97 8.94 30.65
N PHE A 340 5.31 8.97 30.79
CA PHE A 340 6.14 10.20 30.89
C PHE A 340 7.19 10.33 29.77
N ILE A 341 6.89 9.85 28.57
CA ILE A 341 7.60 10.37 27.38
C ILE A 341 6.77 11.54 26.84
N PRO A 342 7.03 12.80 27.25
CA PRO A 342 6.64 13.93 26.42
C PRO A 342 7.50 13.87 25.16
N PHE A 343 6.86 13.80 23.99
CA PHE A 343 7.51 13.67 22.67
C PHE A 343 8.34 14.90 22.26
N SER A 344 8.61 15.84 23.17
CA SER A 344 9.29 17.11 22.90
C SER A 344 10.71 17.22 23.48
N ALA A 345 11.34 16.13 23.90
CA ALA A 345 12.66 16.16 24.55
C ALA A 345 13.81 15.52 23.74
N LEU A 346 13.67 15.44 22.40
CA LEU A 346 14.76 15.05 21.50
C LEU A 346 15.09 16.12 20.45
N ASP A 347 14.75 17.38 20.70
CA ASP A 347 15.17 18.48 19.83
C ASP A 347 15.75 19.65 20.65
N ASP A 348 17.03 19.48 20.97
CA ASP A 348 17.96 20.52 21.39
C ASP A 348 19.25 20.17 20.64
N GLY A 349 19.42 20.83 19.50
CA GLY A 349 20.53 20.65 18.59
C GLY A 349 20.51 21.78 17.57
N SER A 350 20.45 23.02 18.05
CA SER A 350 20.58 24.21 17.24
C SER A 350 21.82 24.12 16.34
N SER A 351 21.62 24.01 15.03
CA SER A 351 22.55 24.58 14.07
C SER A 351 21.76 25.33 13.00
N HIS A 352 22.04 26.62 12.94
CA HIS A 352 21.54 27.55 11.94
C HIS A 352 21.84 27.02 10.53
N MET A 353 20.83 26.92 9.68
CA MET A 353 21.02 27.14 8.25
C MET A 353 19.90 28.02 7.69
N GLN A 354 20.36 29.01 6.93
CA GLN A 354 19.60 30.11 6.36
C GLN A 354 18.52 29.62 5.39
N THR A 355 17.42 30.37 5.36
CA THR A 355 16.39 30.30 4.34
C THR A 355 16.95 30.85 3.02
N ASP A 356 17.36 29.97 2.10
CA ASP A 356 17.55 30.34 0.71
C ASP A 356 16.30 29.98 -0.09
N THR A 357 15.64 31.03 -0.56
CA THR A 357 14.61 31.01 -1.60
C THR A 357 15.18 30.38 -2.88
N ILE A 358 14.58 29.28 -3.35
CA ILE A 358 14.98 28.62 -4.60
C ILE A 358 14.17 29.23 -5.76
N GLU A 359 14.87 29.95 -6.64
CA GLU A 359 14.37 30.36 -7.96
C GLU A 359 14.31 29.18 -8.95
N PRO A 360 13.43 29.22 -9.97
CA PRO A 360 13.24 28.12 -10.92
C PRO A 360 14.41 27.99 -11.90
N ILE A 361 14.97 26.78 -12.04
CA ILE A 361 16.07 26.50 -12.99
C ILE A 361 15.55 25.67 -14.18
N SER A 362 15.95 26.13 -15.37
CA SER A 362 15.58 25.63 -16.69
C SER A 362 16.20 24.26 -17.02
N VAL A 363 15.43 23.42 -17.72
CA VAL A 363 15.81 22.07 -18.15
C VAL A 363 16.66 22.12 -19.42
N THR A 364 17.84 21.49 -19.42
CA THR A 364 18.56 21.09 -20.64
C THR A 364 18.70 19.58 -20.72
N SER A 365 18.39 19.06 -21.91
CA SER A 365 18.36 17.63 -22.24
C SER A 365 19.74 17.05 -22.47
N THR A 366 20.05 15.86 -21.93
CA THR A 366 21.07 14.97 -22.53
C THR A 366 20.66 13.50 -22.50
N THR A 367 20.63 12.95 -23.71
CA THR A 367 20.65 11.56 -24.26
C THR A 367 20.73 10.31 -23.36
N PRO A 368 20.16 9.16 -23.82
CA PRO A 368 20.02 7.91 -23.06
C PRO A 368 21.26 6.99 -23.11
N PRO A 369 21.46 6.07 -22.14
CA PRO A 369 22.50 5.05 -22.21
C PRO A 369 22.04 3.75 -22.90
N VAL A 370 23.03 3.02 -23.40
CA VAL A 370 23.00 1.81 -24.27
C VAL A 370 22.57 0.54 -23.51
N PRO A 371 21.86 -0.43 -24.13
CA PRO A 371 21.39 -1.65 -23.47
C PRO A 371 22.41 -2.78 -23.50
N GLY A 372 22.57 -3.49 -22.38
CA GLY A 372 23.26 -4.78 -22.33
C GLY A 372 24.10 -5.02 -21.08
N GLN A 373 23.44 -5.22 -19.93
CA GLN A 373 23.99 -6.01 -18.83
C GLN A 373 22.83 -6.44 -17.91
N ALA A 374 22.67 -7.76 -17.75
CA ALA A 374 21.70 -8.34 -16.83
C ALA A 374 22.08 -7.96 -15.39
N LEU A 375 21.24 -7.17 -14.73
CA LEU A 375 21.40 -6.81 -13.33
C LEU A 375 20.49 -7.69 -12.47
N SER A 376 21.12 -8.40 -11.54
CA SER A 376 20.50 -9.22 -10.50
C SER A 376 19.47 -8.41 -9.69
N LEU A 377 18.24 -8.91 -9.60
CA LEU A 377 17.18 -8.42 -8.72
C LEU A 377 17.51 -8.79 -7.26
N ALA A 378 18.38 -8.01 -6.62
CA ALA A 378 18.59 -8.06 -5.17
C ALA A 378 17.86 -6.87 -4.52
N PRO A 379 17.09 -7.08 -3.44
CA PRO A 379 16.49 -5.97 -2.71
C PRO A 379 17.59 -5.08 -2.11
N HIS A 380 17.45 -3.77 -2.26
CA HIS A 380 18.36 -2.79 -1.67
C HIS A 380 17.74 -2.19 -0.40
N THR A 381 18.35 -2.45 0.76
CA THR A 381 18.01 -1.78 2.02
C THR A 381 18.92 -0.57 2.22
N VAL A 382 18.37 0.62 2.40
CA VAL A 382 19.13 1.81 2.81
C VAL A 382 19.39 1.72 4.31
N MET A 383 20.65 1.47 4.70
CA MET A 383 21.06 1.31 6.10
C MET A 383 21.34 2.67 6.75
N TYR A 384 20.59 3.02 7.81
CA TYR A 384 20.95 4.08 8.77
C TYR A 384 21.35 3.49 10.13
N PRO A 385 22.29 4.11 10.87
CA PRO A 385 23.02 3.46 11.97
C PRO A 385 22.31 3.45 13.33
N ASN A 386 20.98 3.32 13.39
CA ASN A 386 20.24 3.21 14.65
C ASN A 386 19.38 1.94 14.64
N THR A 387 19.97 0.82 15.07
CA THR A 387 19.26 -0.46 15.20
C THR A 387 18.71 -0.64 16.63
N ARG A 388 17.51 -1.23 16.76
CA ARG A 388 16.84 -1.66 18.01
C ARG A 388 17.77 -2.39 19.00
N ARG A 389 18.82 -3.04 18.47
CA ARG A 389 19.92 -3.67 19.22
C ARG A 389 20.62 -2.70 20.19
N GLN A 390 20.81 -1.44 19.81
CA GLN A 390 21.41 -0.43 20.67
C GLN A 390 20.46 0.02 21.80
N GLU A 391 19.14 -0.08 21.62
CA GLU A 391 18.16 0.17 22.68
C GLU A 391 18.05 -1.01 23.67
N GLN A 392 18.07 -2.25 23.17
CA GLN A 392 18.16 -3.43 24.03
C GLN A 392 19.45 -3.44 24.88
N GLU A 393 20.59 -3.04 24.31
CA GLU A 393 21.85 -2.87 25.05
C GLU A 393 21.78 -1.76 26.12
N ARG A 394 20.96 -0.73 25.92
CA ARG A 394 20.71 0.32 26.93
C ARG A 394 19.84 -0.17 28.09
N LEU A 395 18.84 -1.01 27.82
CA LEU A 395 18.00 -1.62 28.87
C LEU A 395 18.80 -2.58 29.76
N LEU A 396 19.78 -3.30 29.18
CA LEU A 396 20.68 -4.19 29.92
C LEU A 396 21.62 -3.46 30.89
N LYS A 397 21.80 -2.14 30.77
CA LYS A 397 22.59 -1.33 31.72
C LYS A 397 21.91 -1.18 33.09
N PHE A 398 20.60 -1.43 33.19
CA PHE A 398 19.85 -1.29 34.45
C PHE A 398 19.79 -2.58 35.29
N PHE A 399 20.28 -3.72 34.78
CA PHE A 399 20.36 -4.99 35.51
C PHE A 399 21.79 -5.56 35.51
N PRO A 400 22.76 -4.87 36.15
CA PRO A 400 24.18 -5.20 36.02
C PRO A 400 24.61 -6.55 36.63
N SER A 401 23.76 -7.23 37.41
CA SER A 401 24.12 -8.43 38.16
C SER A 401 24.07 -9.76 37.38
N LYS A 402 23.69 -9.78 36.10
CA LYS A 402 23.60 -11.03 35.29
C LYS A 402 24.44 -11.06 34.01
N ARG A 403 25.57 -10.35 33.98
CA ARG A 403 26.46 -10.31 32.81
C ARG A 403 27.28 -11.57 32.53
N LYS A 404 27.22 -12.61 33.39
CA LYS A 404 28.13 -13.78 33.34
C LYS A 404 27.44 -15.14 33.13
N GLU A 405 26.14 -15.19 32.86
CA GLU A 405 25.41 -16.46 32.62
C GLU A 405 24.65 -16.47 31.28
N LEU A 406 25.20 -15.81 30.26
CA LEU A 406 24.73 -15.90 28.87
C LEU A 406 25.88 -16.30 27.94
#